data_AF-A0A4Q6BU69-F1
#
_entry.id   AF-A0A4Q6BU69-F1
#
_cell.length_a   1.000
_cell.length_b   1.000
_cell.length_c   1.000
_cell.angle_alpha   90.00
_cell.angle_beta   90.00
_cell.angle_gamma   90.00
#
_symmetry.space_group_name_H-M   'P 1'
#
loop_
_entity.id
_entity.type
_entity.pdbx_description
1 polymer ?
#
loop_
_entity_poly.entity_id
_entity_poly.type
_entity_poly.pdbx_seq_one_letter_code
_entity_poly.pdbx_strand_id
1 'polypeptide(L)'
;MFSVIERAPIVTQAIANVFQALAPDDVQLFPVMVEGEPDPFFVVNATKVIDCIDEARCREVHHADEDDSSPEREEEYQWIYGLRIGPSKTEGAHVFRLKKFKTAFIVSEDIKNALEGVG
;
A
#
# COMPACT_ATOMS: atom_id res chain seq x y z
N MET A 1 -16.79 6.58 5.74
CA MET A 1 -16.30 5.20 5.88
C MET A 1 -14.79 5.22 5.71
N PHE A 2 -14.00 4.98 6.76
CA PHE A 2 -12.53 4.99 6.70
C PHE A 2 -11.98 3.69 6.10
N SER A 3 -12.46 3.31 4.91
CA SER A 3 -12.12 2.04 4.24
C SER A 3 -10.60 1.85 4.02
N VAL A 4 -9.81 2.93 4.01
CA VAL A 4 -8.36 2.90 3.79
C VAL A 4 -7.57 2.49 5.07
N ILE A 5 -8.17 2.58 6.26
CA ILE A 5 -7.48 2.26 7.52
C ILE A 5 -7.48 0.75 7.82
N GLU A 6 -8.41 -0.03 7.26
CA GLU A 6 -8.54 -1.47 7.57
C GLU A 6 -7.33 -2.33 7.16
N ARG A 7 -6.37 -1.77 6.40
CA ARG A 7 -5.14 -2.47 5.98
C ARG A 7 -3.88 -1.62 6.13
N ALA A 8 -3.94 -0.50 6.85
CA ALA A 8 -2.76 0.33 7.07
C ALA A 8 -1.77 -0.44 7.98
N PRO A 9 -0.50 -0.59 7.58
CA PRO A 9 0.47 -1.29 8.41
C PRO A 9 0.73 -0.51 9.71
N ILE A 10 0.82 -1.25 10.81
CA ILE A 10 1.30 -0.76 12.10
C ILE A 10 2.77 -1.15 12.21
N VAL A 11 3.62 -0.16 12.49
CA VAL A 11 5.07 -0.33 12.43
C VAL A 11 5.75 0.20 13.69
N THR A 12 6.95 -0.32 13.96
CA THR A 12 7.82 0.19 15.02
C THR A 12 8.37 1.56 14.66
N GLN A 13 8.92 2.27 15.65
CA GLN A 13 9.59 3.55 15.42
C GLN A 13 10.74 3.48 14.40
N ALA A 14 11.51 2.39 14.38
CA ALA A 14 12.62 2.22 13.43
C ALA A 14 12.13 2.21 11.97
N ILE A 15 11.04 1.48 11.70
CA ILE A 15 10.41 1.41 10.37
C ILE A 15 9.74 2.76 10.03
N ALA A 16 9.09 3.41 10.98
CA ALA A 16 8.49 4.73 10.78
C ALA A 16 9.56 5.76 10.34
N ASN A 17 10.75 5.72 10.94
CA ASN A 17 11.85 6.60 10.59
C ASN A 17 12.34 6.40 9.14
N VAL A 18 12.30 5.18 8.61
CA VAL A 18 12.65 4.90 7.20
C VAL A 18 11.69 5.65 6.27
N PHE A 19 10.39 5.53 6.49
CA PHE A 19 9.41 6.25 5.67
C PHE A 19 9.55 7.75 5.79
N GLN A 20 9.76 8.27 7.01
CA GLN A 20 9.94 9.69 7.26
C GLN A 20 11.19 10.26 6.55
N ALA A 21 12.26 9.47 6.43
CA ALA A 21 13.49 9.90 5.79
C ALA A 21 13.44 9.81 4.26
N LEU A 22 12.82 8.76 3.72
CA LEU A 22 12.93 8.44 2.29
C LEU A 22 11.69 8.79 1.47
N ALA A 23 10.51 8.86 2.09
CA ALA A 23 9.26 9.14 1.39
C ALA A 23 8.28 10.01 2.22
N PRO A 24 8.74 11.15 2.78
CA PRO A 24 7.93 11.96 3.69
C PRO A 24 6.64 12.50 3.07
N ASP A 25 6.63 12.75 1.76
CA ASP A 25 5.45 13.28 1.04
C ASP A 25 4.45 12.18 0.63
N ASP A 26 4.87 10.92 0.68
CA ASP A 26 4.06 9.77 0.27
C ASP A 26 3.36 9.09 1.46
N VAL A 27 3.72 9.45 2.69
CA VAL A 27 3.15 8.87 3.91
C VAL A 27 2.69 9.89 4.94
N GLN A 28 1.72 9.48 5.75
CA GLN A 28 1.41 10.08 7.04
C GLN A 28 1.66 9.03 8.13
N LEU A 29 2.35 9.45 9.20
CA LEU A 29 2.66 8.62 10.35
C LEU A 29 1.83 9.08 11.53
N PHE A 30 0.98 8.19 12.04
CA PHE A 30 0.14 8.47 13.21
C PHE A 30 0.64 7.67 14.40
N PRO A 31 1.14 8.32 15.48
CA PRO A 31 1.56 7.61 16.67
C PRO A 31 0.37 6.94 17.34
N VAL A 32 0.56 5.69 17.76
CA VAL A 32 -0.45 4.87 18.45
C VAL A 32 0.19 4.11 19.62
N MET A 33 -0.62 3.86 20.65
CA MET A 33 -0.25 2.99 21.75
C MET A 33 -0.89 1.61 21.52
N VAL A 34 -0.08 0.56 21.62
CA VAL A 34 -0.54 -0.83 21.56
C VAL A 34 -0.59 -1.37 22.98
N GLU A 35 -1.72 -1.94 23.38
CA GLU A 35 -1.86 -2.50 24.72
C GLU A 35 -0.87 -3.65 24.93
N GLY A 36 -0.14 -3.61 26.05
CA GLY A 36 0.89 -4.61 26.37
C GLY A 36 2.28 -4.29 25.82
N GLU A 37 2.41 -3.29 24.95
CA GLU A 37 3.70 -2.85 24.41
C GLU A 37 4.16 -1.53 25.06
N PRO A 38 5.40 -1.47 25.58
CA PRO A 38 5.92 -0.25 26.20
C PRO A 38 6.40 0.79 25.17
N ASP A 39 6.77 0.35 23.97
CA ASP A 39 7.34 1.19 22.91
C ASP A 39 6.25 1.81 22.01
N PRO A 40 6.47 3.01 21.45
CA PRO A 40 5.52 3.65 20.55
C PRO A 40 5.47 2.95 19.19
N PHE A 41 4.25 2.76 18.69
CA PHE A 41 3.98 2.27 17.35
C PHE A 41 3.40 3.37 16.48
N PHE A 42 3.41 3.15 15.16
CA PHE A 42 2.89 4.10 14.19
C PHE A 42 2.00 3.40 13.17
N VAL A 43 0.84 3.97 12.91
CA VAL A 43 0.06 3.62 11.71
C VAL A 43 0.67 4.37 10.52
N VAL A 44 1.02 3.65 9.46
CA VAL A 44 1.51 4.25 8.21
C VAL A 44 0.38 4.34 7.21
N ASN A 45 -0.05 5.56 6.90
CA ASN A 45 -1.02 5.82 5.85
C ASN A 45 -0.30 6.28 4.59
N ALA A 46 -0.49 5.60 3.46
CA ALA A 46 -0.03 6.11 2.18
C ALA A 46 -0.97 7.22 1.69
N THR A 47 -0.41 8.35 1.26
CA THR A 47 -1.19 9.53 0.82
C THR A 47 -1.63 9.44 -0.63
N LYS A 48 -1.03 8.53 -1.42
CA LYS A 48 -1.23 8.39 -2.85
C LYS A 48 -1.98 7.11 -3.20
N VAL A 49 -2.97 7.22 -4.10
CA VAL A 49 -3.69 6.11 -4.73
C VAL A 49 -3.50 6.21 -6.23
N ILE A 50 -2.89 5.20 -6.85
CA ILE A 50 -2.40 5.27 -8.23
C ILE A 50 -2.94 4.09 -9.06
N ASP A 51 -3.31 4.36 -10.32
CA ASP A 51 -3.71 3.36 -11.31
C ASP A 51 -2.52 2.96 -12.21
N CYS A 52 -1.65 2.11 -11.67
CA CYS A 52 -0.38 1.74 -12.31
C CYS A 52 -0.19 0.23 -12.53
N ILE A 53 -1.25 -0.57 -12.41
CA ILE A 53 -1.18 -2.01 -12.67
C ILE A 53 -0.92 -2.24 -14.17
N ASP A 54 0.06 -3.08 -14.47
CA ASP A 54 0.36 -3.55 -15.82
C ASP A 54 -0.28 -4.93 -16.02
N GLU A 55 -1.59 -4.91 -16.27
CA GLU A 55 -2.42 -6.11 -16.39
C GLU A 55 -1.90 -7.08 -17.47
N ALA A 56 -1.37 -6.55 -18.58
CA ALA A 56 -0.81 -7.35 -19.66
C ALA A 56 0.43 -8.16 -19.25
N ARG A 57 1.12 -7.75 -18.18
CA ARG A 57 2.31 -8.43 -17.65
C ARG A 57 2.04 -9.20 -16.35
N CYS A 58 0.87 -9.02 -15.74
CA CYS A 58 0.43 -9.85 -14.63
C CYS A 58 0.28 -11.30 -15.11
N ARG A 59 0.49 -12.26 -14.20
CA ARG A 59 0.38 -13.68 -14.58
C ARG A 59 -1.07 -14.14 -14.61
N GLU A 60 -1.89 -13.66 -13.69
CA GLU A 60 -3.34 -13.92 -13.65
C GLU A 60 -4.04 -12.79 -12.91
N VAL A 61 -5.23 -12.41 -13.38
CA VAL A 61 -6.04 -11.34 -12.82
C VAL A 61 -7.48 -11.83 -12.74
N HIS A 62 -8.02 -11.86 -11.52
CA HIS A 62 -9.42 -12.16 -11.25
C HIS A 62 -10.15 -10.86 -10.97
N HIS A 63 -11.11 -10.55 -11.83
CA HIS A 63 -12.04 -9.45 -11.66
C HIS A 63 -13.17 -9.87 -10.73
N ALA A 64 -13.79 -8.92 -10.02
CA ALA A 64 -15.01 -9.21 -9.29
C ALA A 64 -16.12 -9.66 -10.28
N ASP A 65 -16.94 -10.63 -9.88
CA ASP A 65 -18.04 -11.12 -10.72
C ASP A 65 -19.06 -10.00 -11.01
N GLU A 66 -19.53 -9.89 -12.25
CA GLU A 66 -20.52 -8.89 -12.69
C GLU A 66 -21.87 -9.00 -11.93
N ASP A 67 -22.15 -10.15 -11.30
CA ASP A 67 -23.39 -10.38 -10.52
C ASP A 67 -23.30 -9.80 -9.09
N ASP A 68 -22.10 -9.42 -8.62
CA ASP A 68 -21.92 -8.64 -7.38
C ASP A 68 -22.16 -7.16 -7.67
N SER A 69 -23.45 -6.85 -7.88
CA SER A 69 -24.05 -5.55 -8.26
C SER A 69 -23.78 -4.36 -7.33
N SER A 70 -22.75 -4.40 -6.48
CA SER A 70 -22.30 -3.20 -5.78
C SER A 70 -21.52 -2.31 -6.77
N PRO A 71 -21.99 -1.10 -7.08
CA PRO A 71 -21.39 -0.22 -8.11
C PRO A 71 -19.96 0.22 -7.76
N GLU A 72 -19.49 -0.02 -6.53
CA GLU A 72 -18.10 0.23 -6.13
C GLU A 72 -17.13 -0.89 -6.51
N ARG A 73 -17.62 -2.11 -6.83
CA ARG A 73 -16.79 -3.31 -7.08
C ARG A 73 -16.61 -3.69 -8.54
N GLU A 74 -17.43 -3.16 -9.45
CA GLU A 74 -17.40 -3.52 -10.89
C GLU A 74 -16.04 -3.20 -11.57
N GLU A 75 -15.16 -2.43 -10.93
CA GLU A 75 -13.81 -2.12 -11.45
C GLU A 75 -12.65 -2.60 -10.55
N GLU A 76 -12.94 -3.40 -9.51
CA GLU A 76 -11.94 -3.86 -8.54
C GLU A 76 -11.43 -5.28 -8.85
N TYR A 77 -10.11 -5.46 -8.72
CA TYR A 77 -9.49 -6.77 -8.78
C TYR A 77 -9.70 -7.51 -7.47
N GLN A 78 -10.26 -8.72 -7.55
CA GLN A 78 -10.43 -9.58 -6.38
C GLN A 78 -9.09 -10.23 -5.99
N TRP A 79 -8.36 -10.76 -6.98
CA TRP A 79 -7.05 -11.40 -6.81
C TRP A 79 -6.15 -11.17 -8.01
N ILE A 80 -4.85 -10.99 -7.76
CA ILE A 80 -3.82 -10.88 -8.81
C ILE A 80 -2.66 -11.82 -8.47
N TYR A 81 -2.34 -12.71 -9.38
CA TYR A 81 -1.13 -13.52 -9.29
C TYR A 81 -0.01 -12.91 -10.14
N GLY A 82 1.18 -12.79 -9.54
CA GLY A 82 2.34 -12.19 -10.20
C GLY A 82 2.13 -10.72 -10.57
N LEU A 83 1.62 -9.90 -9.63
CA LEU A 83 1.40 -8.46 -9.81
C LEU A 83 2.60 -7.78 -10.48
N ARG A 84 2.31 -6.99 -11.51
CA ARG A 84 3.26 -6.12 -12.20
C ARG A 84 2.77 -4.69 -12.18
N ILE A 85 3.70 -3.79 -11.91
CA ILE A 85 3.47 -2.34 -11.86
C ILE A 85 4.21 -1.72 -13.03
N GLY A 86 3.54 -0.84 -13.76
CA GLY A 86 4.15 -0.01 -14.80
C GLY A 86 4.86 1.18 -14.15
N PRO A 87 6.20 1.24 -14.11
CA PRO A 87 6.92 2.30 -13.39
C PRO A 87 6.67 3.70 -13.95
N SER A 88 6.38 3.81 -15.25
CA SER A 88 6.04 5.09 -15.89
C SER A 88 4.70 5.67 -15.41
N LYS A 89 3.86 4.87 -14.75
CA LYS A 89 2.54 5.28 -14.23
C LYS A 89 2.56 5.60 -12.74
N THR A 90 3.70 5.49 -12.05
CA THR A 90 3.76 5.71 -10.59
C THR A 90 3.91 7.17 -10.20
N GLU A 91 4.03 8.08 -11.18
CA GLU A 91 4.19 9.53 -10.95
C GLU A 91 5.38 9.86 -10.03
N GLY A 92 6.40 8.99 -10.00
CA GLY A 92 7.56 9.12 -9.12
C GLY A 92 7.29 8.81 -7.64
N ALA A 93 6.12 8.30 -7.27
CA ALA A 93 5.83 7.89 -5.90
C ALA A 93 6.64 6.66 -5.50
N HIS A 94 7.20 6.70 -4.29
CA HIS A 94 7.92 5.61 -3.63
C HIS A 94 7.01 4.78 -2.73
N VAL A 95 5.90 5.34 -2.23
CA VAL A 95 4.90 4.63 -1.43
C VAL A 95 3.48 5.00 -1.89
N PHE A 96 2.64 4.00 -2.17
CA PHE A 96 1.26 4.23 -2.63
C PHE A 96 0.35 3.01 -2.48
N ARG A 97 -0.95 3.23 -2.64
CA ARG A 97 -1.99 2.19 -2.81
C ARG A 97 -2.39 2.07 -4.28
N LEU A 98 -2.82 0.89 -4.68
CA LEU A 98 -3.36 0.67 -6.02
C LEU A 98 -4.84 1.04 -6.07
N LYS A 99 -5.26 1.77 -7.10
CA LYS A 99 -6.65 2.22 -7.30
C LYS A 99 -7.64 1.06 -7.36
N LYS A 100 -7.30 0.02 -8.15
CA LYS A 100 -8.16 -1.14 -8.43
C LYS A 100 -7.84 -2.37 -7.57
N PHE A 101 -6.78 -2.34 -6.75
CA PHE A 101 -6.40 -3.45 -5.87
C PHE A 101 -6.04 -2.93 -4.47
N LYS A 102 -7.07 -2.53 -3.72
CA LYS A 102 -6.97 -1.80 -2.44
C LYS A 102 -6.22 -2.58 -1.34
N THR A 103 -6.07 -3.89 -1.50
CA THR A 103 -5.31 -4.77 -0.59
C THR A 103 -3.83 -4.38 -0.49
N ALA A 104 -3.20 -4.02 -1.60
CA ALA A 104 -1.74 -3.88 -1.66
C ALA A 104 -1.26 -2.54 -1.09
N PHE A 105 -0.17 -2.58 -0.33
CA PHE A 105 0.64 -1.41 0.06
C PHE A 105 1.95 -1.50 -0.71
N ILE A 106 2.15 -0.62 -1.68
CA ILE A 106 3.30 -0.70 -2.58
C ILE A 106 4.40 0.21 -2.08
N VAL A 107 5.62 -0.32 -2.07
CA VAL A 107 6.85 0.43 -1.82
C VAL A 107 7.82 0.21 -2.98
N SER A 108 8.59 1.24 -3.32
CA SER A 108 9.72 1.12 -4.25
C SER A 108 10.82 0.21 -3.70
N GLU A 109 11.72 -0.25 -4.58
CA GLU A 109 12.85 -1.10 -4.21
C GLU A 109 13.77 -0.43 -3.18
N ASP A 110 14.02 0.87 -3.29
CA ASP A 110 14.83 1.62 -2.33
C ASP A 110 14.23 1.60 -0.92
N ILE A 111 12.91 1.83 -0.82
CA ILE A 111 12.18 1.76 0.46
C ILE A 111 12.23 0.34 0.99
N LYS A 112 11.95 -0.68 0.16
CA LYS A 112 12.02 -2.09 0.55
C LYS A 112 13.40 -2.43 1.16
N ASN A 113 14.48 -2.07 0.48
CA ASN A 113 15.84 -2.38 0.93
C ASN A 113 16.17 -1.67 2.26
N ALA A 114 15.70 -0.43 2.44
CA ALA A 114 15.87 0.29 3.69
C ALA A 114 15.07 -0.33 4.85
N LEU A 115 13.85 -0.80 4.58
CA LEU A 115 13.03 -1.53 5.55
C LEU A 115 13.69 -2.85 5.97
N GLU A 116 14.14 -3.66 5.01
CA GLU A 116 14.87 -4.93 5.27
C GLU A 116 16.17 -4.71 6.05
N GLY A 117 16.78 -3.53 5.95
CA GLY A 117 17.97 -3.17 6.72
C GLY A 117 17.72 -2.88 8.20
N VAL A 118 16.47 -2.60 8.60
CA VAL A 118 16.09 -2.27 9.98
C VAL A 118 15.17 -3.30 10.64
N GLY A 119 14.63 -4.28 9.90
CA GLY A 119 13.84 -5.40 10.45
C GLY A 119 13.02 -6.17 9.44
#